data_AF-A0A836Q1Z3-F1
#
_entry.id   AF-A0A836Q1Z3-F1
#
_cell.length_a   1.000
_cell.length_b   1.000
_cell.length_c   1.000
_cell.angle_alpha   90.00
_cell.angle_beta   90.00
_cell.angle_gamma   90.00
#
_symmetry.space_group_name_H-M   'P 1'
#
loop_
_entity.id
_entity.type
_entity.pdbx_description
1 polymer ?
#
loop_
_entity_poly.entity_id
_entity_poly.type
_entity_poly.pdbx_seq_one_letter_code
_entity_poly.pdbx_strand_id
1 'polypeptide(L)'
;MQIDASHRGVVEQIKDAAAGIENAHKQLMAIPSDSSSLPLIDANESAKLQIVQQTSMVPVILSQQVRMLESLEQKFGQAFTSTCGDEIQDLLNVAKQIQRTMEGAAANATVDASQELFSAIPRLNLLQQRISGKMMKIKVL
;
A
#
# COMPACT_ATOMS: atom_id res chain seq x y z
N MET A 1 -0.92 -20.15 -28.09
CA MET A 1 -1.88 -19.36 -27.30
C MET A 1 -1.08 -18.36 -26.49
N GLN A 2 -1.12 -17.08 -26.86
CA GLN A 2 -0.53 -16.01 -26.06
C GLN A 2 -1.46 -15.79 -24.86
N ILE A 3 -0.94 -15.96 -23.65
CA ILE A 3 -1.66 -15.60 -22.44
C ILE A 3 -1.63 -14.07 -22.40
N ASP A 4 -2.75 -13.48 -22.80
CA ASP A 4 -3.01 -12.05 -22.71
C ASP A 4 -2.69 -11.58 -21.27
N ALA A 5 -1.78 -10.61 -21.14
CA ALA A 5 -1.44 -9.98 -19.86
C ALA A 5 -2.62 -9.19 -19.23
N SER A 6 -3.79 -9.21 -19.90
CA SER A 6 -4.97 -8.37 -19.68
C SER A 6 -5.97 -8.93 -18.65
N HIS A 7 -5.73 -10.11 -18.06
CA HIS A 7 -6.59 -10.73 -17.03
C HIS A 7 -5.84 -10.99 -15.70
N ARG A 8 -4.92 -10.11 -15.30
CA ARG A 8 -4.33 -10.22 -13.95
C ARG A 8 -5.41 -9.94 -12.90
N GLY A 9 -5.56 -10.88 -11.96
CA GLY A 9 -6.49 -10.76 -10.84
C GLY A 9 -6.23 -9.49 -10.02
N VAL A 10 -7.29 -8.94 -9.43
CA VAL A 10 -7.22 -7.68 -8.64
C VAL A 10 -6.21 -7.81 -7.49
N VAL A 11 -6.08 -9.00 -6.88
CA VAL A 11 -5.09 -9.31 -5.83
C VAL A 11 -3.65 -9.13 -6.33
N GLU A 12 -3.32 -9.59 -7.55
CA GLU A 12 -1.97 -9.42 -8.10
C GLU A 12 -1.65 -7.94 -8.36
N GLN A 13 -2.64 -7.13 -8.77
CA GLN A 13 -2.45 -5.69 -8.92
C GLN A 13 -2.21 -4.97 -7.58
N ILE A 14 -2.85 -5.45 -6.50
CA ILE A 14 -2.62 -4.93 -5.14
C ILE A 14 -1.18 -5.25 -4.70
N LYS A 15 -0.71 -6.46 -5.01
CA LYS A 15 0.66 -6.89 -4.73
C LYS A 15 1.70 -6.07 -5.49
N ASP A 16 1.48 -5.81 -6.78
CA ASP A 16 2.33 -4.93 -7.59
C ASP A 16 2.40 -3.52 -6.98
N ALA A 17 1.25 -2.95 -6.57
CA ALA A 17 1.21 -1.65 -5.90
C ALA A 17 1.95 -1.66 -4.56
N ALA A 18 1.79 -2.72 -3.76
CA ALA A 18 2.49 -2.87 -2.48
C ALA A 18 4.02 -2.94 -2.66
N ALA A 19 4.50 -3.64 -3.69
CA ALA A 19 5.91 -3.69 -4.05
C ALA A 19 6.44 -2.32 -4.50
N GLY A 20 5.66 -1.58 -5.29
CA GLY A 20 5.99 -0.20 -5.68
C GLY A 20 6.13 0.74 -4.48
N ILE A 21 5.19 0.64 -3.52
CA ILE A 21 5.21 1.39 -2.26
C ILE A 21 6.45 1.04 -1.43
N GLU A 22 6.78 -0.24 -1.27
CA GLU A 22 7.97 -0.66 -0.54
C GLU A 22 9.25 -0.08 -1.17
N ASN A 23 9.33 -0.09 -2.50
CA ASN A 23 10.46 0.49 -3.23
C ASN A 23 10.54 2.01 -3.06
N ALA A 24 9.43 2.73 -3.20
CA ALA A 24 9.37 4.18 -2.99
C ALA A 24 9.75 4.56 -1.55
N HIS A 25 9.30 3.77 -0.57
CA HIS A 25 9.67 3.99 0.83
C HIS A 25 11.17 3.79 1.08
N LYS A 26 11.78 2.76 0.49
CA LYS A 26 13.23 2.55 0.57
C LYS A 26 14.02 3.72 -0.03
N GLN A 27 13.55 4.29 -1.14
CA GLN A 27 14.17 5.47 -1.75
C GLN A 27 14.05 6.70 -0.86
N LEU A 28 12.89 6.89 -0.21
CA LEU A 28 12.69 7.97 0.77
C LEU A 28 13.57 7.81 2.01
N MET A 29 13.91 6.59 2.41
CA MET A 29 14.81 6.31 3.54
C MET A 29 16.29 6.48 3.18
N ALA A 30 16.65 6.44 1.89
CA ALA A 30 18.03 6.53 1.42
C ALA A 30 18.58 7.98 1.41
N ILE A 31 18.05 8.87 2.26
CA ILE A 31 18.53 10.25 2.39
C ILE A 31 20.03 10.23 2.70
N PRO A 32 20.89 10.93 1.94
CA PRO A 32 22.34 10.88 2.14
C PRO A 32 22.71 11.40 3.53
N SER A 33 23.31 10.54 4.34
CA SER A 33 23.83 10.89 5.67
C SER A 33 25.27 11.43 5.63
N ASP A 34 25.64 12.19 4.59
CA ASP A 34 26.95 12.87 4.52
C ASP A 34 26.94 14.12 5.42
N SER A 35 26.89 13.89 6.72
CA SER A 35 26.97 14.90 7.78
C SER A 35 28.42 15.19 8.16
N SER A 36 29.28 15.52 7.20
CA SER A 36 30.63 16.07 7.48
C SER A 36 30.70 17.61 7.41
N SER A 37 29.57 18.26 7.17
CA SER A 37 29.36 19.69 7.38
C SER A 37 27.92 19.87 7.81
N LEU A 38 27.68 20.42 9.00
CA LEU A 38 26.34 20.69 9.55
C LEU A 38 25.46 21.34 8.47
N PRO A 39 24.46 20.64 7.88
CA PRO A 39 23.57 21.28 6.94
C PRO A 39 22.38 21.82 7.73
N LEU A 40 21.96 23.04 7.40
CA LEU A 40 20.56 23.39 7.52
C LEU A 40 19.79 22.28 6.79
N ILE A 41 19.09 21.41 7.52
CA ILE A 41 18.21 20.40 6.90
C ILE A 41 17.30 21.17 5.94
N ASP A 42 17.45 20.92 4.65
CA ASP A 42 16.60 21.53 3.63
C ASP A 42 15.14 21.22 4.01
N ALA A 43 14.22 22.18 3.84
CA ALA A 43 12.80 21.97 4.13
C ALA A 43 12.26 20.70 3.44
N ASN A 44 12.84 20.33 2.28
CA ASN A 44 12.58 19.08 1.58
C ASN A 44 13.07 17.84 2.35
N GLU A 45 14.26 17.86 2.94
CA GLU A 45 14.77 16.75 3.77
C GLU A 45 13.97 16.57 5.06
N SER A 46 13.55 17.67 5.69
CA SER A 46 12.67 17.64 6.86
C SER A 46 11.31 17.03 6.52
N ALA A 47 10.73 17.40 5.38
CA ALA A 47 9.49 16.83 4.88
C ALA A 47 9.63 15.32 4.56
N LYS A 48 10.74 14.90 3.93
CA LYS A 48 11.03 13.48 3.67
C LYS A 48 11.13 12.69 4.98
N LEU A 49 11.83 13.19 5.98
CA LEU A 49 11.94 12.55 7.29
C LEU A 49 10.57 12.39 7.95
N GLN A 50 9.74 13.43 7.91
CA GLN A 50 8.38 13.39 8.46
C GLN A 50 7.51 12.36 7.74
N ILE A 51 7.54 12.32 6.41
CA ILE A 51 6.82 11.33 5.60
C ILE A 51 7.28 9.93 6.00
N VAL A 52 8.60 9.67 6.00
CA VAL A 52 9.15 8.35 6.36
C VAL A 52 8.67 7.90 7.74
N GLN A 53 8.71 8.78 8.74
CA GLN A 53 8.25 8.47 10.10
C GLN A 53 6.76 8.14 10.13
N GLN A 54 5.91 8.97 9.51
CA GLN A 54 4.46 8.79 9.50
C GLN A 54 4.01 7.57 8.68
N THR A 55 4.75 7.20 7.65
CA THR A 55 4.35 6.17 6.68
C THR A 55 5.12 4.87 6.83
N SER A 56 6.01 4.75 7.80
CA SER A 56 6.78 3.53 8.10
C SER A 56 5.92 2.27 8.27
N MET A 57 4.67 2.44 8.73
CA MET A 57 3.72 1.34 8.89
C MET A 57 2.99 0.95 7.61
N VAL A 58 2.96 1.81 6.60
CA VAL A 58 2.17 1.59 5.38
C VAL A 58 2.64 0.35 4.59
N PRO A 59 3.95 0.15 4.33
CA PRO A 59 4.42 -1.07 3.66
C PRO A 59 4.11 -2.34 4.46
N VAL A 60 4.21 -2.28 5.79
CA VAL A 60 3.94 -3.42 6.68
C VAL A 60 2.45 -3.82 6.61
N ILE A 61 1.55 -2.85 6.71
CA ILE A 61 0.10 -3.07 6.63
C ILE A 61 -0.26 -3.66 5.26
N LEU A 62 0.23 -3.08 4.17
CA LEU A 62 -0.06 -3.58 2.82
C LEU A 62 0.51 -4.99 2.59
N SER A 63 1.71 -5.29 3.07
CA SER A 63 2.29 -6.63 3.01
C SER A 63 1.45 -7.66 3.79
N GLN A 64 0.90 -7.28 4.94
CA GLN A 64 -0.02 -8.14 5.70
C GLN A 64 -1.34 -8.34 4.95
N GLN A 65 -1.88 -7.28 4.33
CA GLN A 65 -3.11 -7.36 3.55
C GLN A 65 -2.95 -8.22 2.31
N VAL A 66 -1.87 -8.07 1.53
CA VAL A 66 -1.58 -8.92 0.37
C VAL A 66 -1.57 -10.39 0.78
N ARG A 67 -0.83 -10.76 1.84
CA ARG A 67 -0.78 -12.14 2.33
C ARG A 67 -2.15 -12.67 2.76
N MET A 68 -2.97 -11.83 3.39
CA MET A 68 -4.35 -12.18 3.75
C MET A 68 -5.18 -12.44 2.49
N LEU A 69 -5.13 -11.55 1.50
CA LEU A 69 -5.89 -11.68 0.25
C LEU A 69 -5.48 -12.93 -0.53
N GLU A 70 -4.18 -13.18 -0.68
CA GLU A 70 -3.65 -14.39 -1.32
C GLU A 70 -4.14 -15.66 -0.61
N SER A 71 -4.12 -15.67 0.73
CA SER A 71 -4.61 -16.81 1.50
C SER A 71 -6.12 -17.04 1.31
N LEU A 72 -6.91 -15.96 1.25
CA LEU A 72 -8.36 -16.05 1.04
C LEU A 72 -8.70 -16.47 -0.40
N GLU A 73 -8.00 -15.95 -1.39
CA GLU A 73 -8.15 -16.34 -2.79
C GLU A 73 -7.82 -17.82 -2.99
N GLN A 74 -6.72 -18.31 -2.39
CA GLN A 74 -6.33 -19.71 -2.46
C GLN A 74 -7.34 -20.64 -1.76
N LYS A 75 -7.90 -20.23 -0.62
CA LYS A 75 -8.81 -21.07 0.18
C LYS A 75 -10.25 -21.09 -0.35
N PHE A 76 -10.74 -19.96 -0.87
CA PHE A 76 -12.16 -19.78 -1.19
C PHE A 76 -12.42 -19.47 -2.66
N GLY A 77 -11.40 -19.17 -3.46
CA GLY A 77 -11.48 -18.96 -4.91
C GLY A 77 -12.56 -17.96 -5.32
N GLN A 78 -13.53 -18.44 -6.12
CA GLN A 78 -14.63 -17.61 -6.60
C GLN A 78 -15.53 -17.07 -5.48
N ALA A 79 -15.71 -17.80 -4.37
CA ALA A 79 -16.54 -17.33 -3.26
C ALA A 79 -15.95 -16.07 -2.59
N PHE A 80 -14.61 -16.00 -2.49
CA PHE A 80 -13.92 -14.80 -2.02
C PHE A 80 -14.13 -13.62 -2.97
N THR A 81 -13.88 -13.83 -4.26
CA THR A 81 -14.00 -12.77 -5.28
C THR A 81 -15.43 -12.25 -5.38
N SER A 82 -16.44 -13.13 -5.35
CA SER A 82 -17.85 -12.75 -5.42
C SER A 82 -18.33 -12.01 -4.16
N THR A 83 -17.77 -12.32 -2.99
CA THR A 83 -18.25 -11.76 -1.72
C THR A 83 -17.54 -10.44 -1.38
N CYS A 84 -16.25 -10.36 -1.67
CA CYS A 84 -15.38 -9.26 -1.29
C CYS A 84 -14.90 -8.39 -2.46
N GLY A 85 -15.40 -8.63 -3.68
CA GLY A 85 -14.93 -7.95 -4.89
C GLY A 85 -14.87 -6.43 -4.77
N ASP A 86 -15.90 -5.80 -4.20
CA ASP A 86 -15.96 -4.36 -3.99
C ASP A 86 -14.86 -3.87 -3.04
N GLU A 87 -14.66 -4.53 -1.89
CA GLU A 87 -13.61 -4.15 -0.94
C GLU A 87 -12.20 -4.39 -1.49
N ILE A 88 -12.00 -5.45 -2.29
CA ILE A 88 -10.71 -5.72 -2.95
C ILE A 88 -10.43 -4.62 -3.98
N GLN A 89 -11.44 -4.19 -4.74
CA GLN A 89 -11.29 -3.10 -5.69
C GLN A 89 -11.01 -1.75 -5.00
N ASP A 90 -11.69 -1.46 -3.88
CA ASP A 90 -11.41 -0.28 -3.07
C ASP A 90 -10.00 -0.32 -2.47
N LEU A 91 -9.54 -1.49 -2.02
CA LEU A 91 -8.19 -1.67 -1.52
C LEU A 91 -7.16 -1.40 -2.63
N LEU A 92 -7.40 -1.90 -3.85
CA LEU A 92 -6.57 -1.58 -5.01
C LEU A 92 -6.52 -0.07 -5.28
N ASN A 93 -7.66 0.62 -5.22
CA ASN A 93 -7.72 2.07 -5.44
C ASN A 93 -6.89 2.83 -4.38
N VAL A 94 -7.02 2.44 -3.11
CA VAL A 94 -6.23 3.02 -2.01
C VAL A 94 -4.74 2.71 -2.19
N ALA A 95 -4.37 1.48 -2.51
CA ALA A 95 -2.98 1.09 -2.74
C ALA A 95 -2.36 1.88 -3.90
N LYS A 96 -3.05 2.02 -5.03
CA LYS A 96 -2.57 2.84 -6.18
C LYS A 96 -2.49 4.32 -5.84
N GLN A 97 -3.34 4.83 -4.95
CA GLN A 97 -3.24 6.21 -4.46
C GLN A 97 -1.96 6.38 -3.62
N ILE A 98 -1.77 5.53 -2.62
CA ILE A 98 -0.57 5.53 -1.75
C ILE A 98 0.70 5.41 -2.60
N GLN A 99 0.74 4.49 -3.57
CA GLN A 99 1.87 4.30 -4.46
C GLN A 99 2.25 5.61 -5.16
N ARG A 100 1.28 6.24 -5.83
CA ARG A 100 1.50 7.50 -6.55
C ARG A 100 1.99 8.62 -5.63
N THR A 101 1.38 8.77 -4.45
CA THR A 101 1.77 9.80 -3.49
C THR A 101 3.18 9.55 -2.95
N MET A 102 3.53 8.29 -2.65
CA MET A 102 4.85 7.96 -2.11
C MET A 102 5.96 8.06 -3.17
N GLU A 103 5.70 7.63 -4.42
CA GLU A 103 6.60 7.84 -5.56
C GLU A 103 6.78 9.34 -5.86
N GLY A 104 5.70 10.12 -5.81
CA GLY A 104 5.76 11.58 -5.96
C GLY A 104 6.59 12.25 -4.85
N ALA A 105 6.38 11.83 -3.60
CA ALA A 105 7.15 12.32 -2.45
C ALA A 105 8.65 11.97 -2.53
N ALA A 106 8.99 10.81 -3.10
CA ALA A 106 10.39 10.43 -3.32
C ALA A 106 11.10 11.42 -4.26
N ALA A 107 10.38 11.91 -5.29
CA ALA A 107 10.88 12.92 -6.21
C ALA A 107 10.87 14.35 -5.61
N ASN A 108 9.77 14.75 -4.96
CA ASN A 108 9.60 16.08 -4.36
C ASN A 108 8.66 16.02 -3.15
N ALA A 109 9.20 16.14 -1.92
CA ALA A 109 8.41 15.94 -0.71
C ALA A 109 7.61 17.19 -0.35
N THR A 110 6.34 16.99 -0.04
CA THR A 110 5.43 18.05 0.44
C THR A 110 4.73 17.59 1.72
N VAL A 111 4.32 18.56 2.55
CA VAL A 111 3.56 18.27 3.79
C VAL A 111 2.22 17.59 3.46
N ASP A 112 1.61 17.94 2.33
CA ASP A 112 0.34 17.36 1.87
C ASP A 112 0.46 15.85 1.60
N ALA A 113 1.59 15.39 1.04
CA ALA A 113 1.84 13.97 0.82
C ALA A 113 1.85 13.18 2.13
N SER A 114 2.39 13.76 3.21
CA SER A 114 2.41 13.15 4.55
C SER A 114 0.99 12.92 5.08
N GLN A 115 0.12 13.94 4.95
CA GLN A 115 -1.27 13.85 5.40
C GLN A 115 -2.08 12.84 4.60
N GLU A 116 -1.92 12.82 3.28
CA GLU A 116 -2.60 11.88 2.40
C GLU A 116 -2.23 10.43 2.76
N LEU A 117 -0.94 10.14 2.92
CA LEU A 117 -0.44 8.82 3.27
C LEU A 117 -0.90 8.39 4.68
N PHE A 118 -0.89 9.31 5.65
CA PHE A 118 -1.40 9.04 7.00
C PHE A 118 -2.90 8.73 7.01
N SER A 119 -3.70 9.46 6.20
CA SER A 119 -5.14 9.25 6.07
C SER A 119 -5.51 7.92 5.39
N ALA A 120 -4.57 7.33 4.64
CA ALA A 120 -4.77 6.06 3.96
C ALA A 120 -4.70 4.86 4.91
N ILE A 121 -3.93 4.94 5.99
CA ILE A 121 -3.78 3.88 7.01
C ILE A 121 -5.15 3.43 7.59
N PRO A 122 -6.00 4.32 8.13
CA PRO A 122 -7.30 3.89 8.67
C PRO A 122 -8.22 3.31 7.59
N ARG A 123 -8.11 3.77 6.33
CA ARG A 123 -8.89 3.22 5.20
C ARG A 123 -8.46 1.78 4.90
N LEU A 124 -7.16 1.51 4.84
CA LEU A 124 -6.62 0.16 4.69
C LEU A 124 -7.12 -0.76 5.81
N ASN A 125 -7.03 -0.33 7.07
CA ASN A 125 -7.47 -1.12 8.22
C ASN A 125 -8.97 -1.43 8.18
N LEU A 126 -9.80 -0.45 7.82
CA LEU A 126 -11.24 -0.64 7.69
C LEU A 126 -11.58 -1.68 6.60
N LEU A 127 -10.91 -1.61 5.44
CA LEU A 127 -11.12 -2.56 4.34
C LEU A 127 -10.72 -3.98 4.77
N GLN A 128 -9.60 -4.14 5.47
CA GLN A 128 -9.18 -5.44 6.01
C GLN A 128 -10.22 -6.01 7.00
N GLN A 129 -10.77 -5.19 7.90
CA GLN A 129 -11.82 -5.62 8.84
C GLN A 129 -13.09 -6.03 8.11
N ARG A 130 -13.50 -5.29 7.06
CA ARG A 130 -14.68 -5.61 6.24
C ARG A 130 -14.51 -6.92 5.49
N ILE A 131 -13.37 -7.12 4.84
CA ILE A 131 -13.03 -8.37 4.14
C ILE A 131 -13.06 -9.53 5.14
N SER A 132 -12.36 -9.41 6.26
CA SER A 132 -12.35 -10.45 7.30
C SER A 132 -13.76 -10.76 7.81
N GLY A 133 -14.56 -9.73 8.11
CA GLY A 133 -15.93 -9.89 8.60
C GLY A 133 -16.89 -10.49 7.59
N LYS A 134 -16.70 -10.24 6.29
CA LYS A 134 -17.44 -10.90 5.21
C LYS A 134 -17.05 -12.37 5.10
N MET A 135 -15.75 -12.67 5.14
CA MET A 135 -15.24 -14.04 5.01
C MET A 135 -15.65 -14.93 6.20
N MET A 136 -15.75 -14.40 7.42
CA MET A 136 -16.25 -15.13 8.59
C MET A 136 -17.71 -15.62 8.42
N LYS A 137 -18.50 -14.99 7.54
CA LYS A 137 -19.90 -15.36 7.30
C LYS A 137 -20.05 -16.42 6.21
N ILE A 138 -19.00 -16.69 5.44
CA ILE A 138 -19.01 -17.76 4.45
C ILE A 138 -18.95 -19.08 5.21
N LYS A 139 -20.07 -19.80 5.22
CA LYS A 139 -20.10 -21.19 5.70
C LYS A 139 -19.29 -22.01 4.71
N VAL A 140 -18.19 -22.59 5.16
CA VAL A 140 -17.50 -23.66 4.42
C VAL A 140 -18.51 -24.81 4.35
N LEU A 141 -19.13 -24.99 3.19
CA LEU A 141 -19.98 -26.14 2.86
C LEU A 141 -19.11 -27.25 2.29
#